data_AF-R4G4A2-F1
#
_entry.id   AF-R4G4A2-F1
#
_cell.length_a   1.000
_cell.length_b   1.000
_cell.length_c   1.000
_cell.angle_alpha   90.00
_cell.angle_beta   90.00
_cell.angle_gamma   90.00
#
_symmetry.space_group_name_H-M   'P 1'
#
loop_
_entity.id
_entity.type
_entity.pdbx_description
1 polymer ?
#
loop_
_entity_poly.entity_id
_entity_poly.type
_entity_poly.pdbx_seq_one_letter_code
_entity_poly.pdbx_strand_id
1 'polypeptide(L)'
;MPFPPYFKNPLSDLVGTLLTHQDTRQCAEMEMKAINCLEAYGNVRGVNEKCTDLLKDYIECFSIKNQRARFEEMRNERFRQYRKRERSKKELYAEGPRVDSFQ
;
A
#
# COMPACT_ATOMS: atom_id res chain seq x y z
N MET A 1 -11.91 3.13 4.71
CA MET A 1 -12.25 3.48 3.31
C MET A 1 -12.13 4.99 3.20
N PRO A 2 -11.52 5.56 2.14
CA PRO A 2 -11.24 6.99 2.08
C PRO A 2 -12.48 7.86 1.81
N PHE A 3 -13.68 7.27 1.79
CA PHE A 3 -14.92 7.98 1.49
C PHE A 3 -15.91 7.78 2.66
N PRO A 4 -16.38 8.87 3.28
CA PRO A 4 -17.46 8.76 4.26
C PRO A 4 -18.72 8.22 3.56
N PRO A 5 -19.56 7.45 4.27
CA PRO A 5 -20.79 6.94 3.70
C PRO A 5 -21.66 8.11 3.21
N TYR A 6 -22.10 8.03 1.95
CA TYR A 6 -22.91 9.07 1.32
C TYR A 6 -24.26 9.26 2.04
N PHE A 7 -24.76 8.17 2.64
CA PHE A 7 -25.94 8.17 3.51
C PHE A 7 -25.51 7.97 4.97
N LYS A 8 -25.70 9.01 5.77
CA LYS A 8 -25.47 8.98 7.22
C LYS A 8 -26.71 8.39 7.90
N ASN A 9 -26.60 7.18 8.42
CA ASN A 9 -27.64 6.52 9.20
C ASN A 9 -26.99 5.69 10.33
N PRO A 10 -27.74 5.25 11.35
CA PRO A 10 -27.16 4.53 12.49
C PRO A 10 -26.41 3.24 12.09
N LEU A 11 -26.80 2.60 10.99
CA LEU A 11 -26.13 1.42 10.46
C LEU A 11 -24.76 1.77 9.84
N SER A 12 -24.68 2.86 9.09
CA SER A 12 -23.42 3.32 8.49
C SER A 12 -22.45 3.87 9.53
N ASP A 13 -22.96 4.39 10.65
CA ASP A 13 -22.15 4.78 11.82
C ASP A 13 -21.59 3.55 12.55
N LEU A 14 -22.39 2.50 12.73
CA LEU A 14 -21.97 1.25 13.39
C LEU A 14 -20.93 0.46 12.57
N VAL A 15 -21.11 0.38 11.24
CA VAL A 15 -20.28 -0.45 10.35
C VAL A 15 -19.12 0.36 9.74
N GLY A 16 -19.14 1.69 9.82
CA GLY A 16 -18.14 2.55 9.21
C GLY A 16 -16.71 2.30 9.70
N THR A 17 -16.54 1.94 10.96
CA THR A 17 -15.24 1.66 11.60
C THR A 17 -14.63 0.34 11.13
N LEU A 18 -15.44 -0.64 10.74
CA LEU A 18 -14.98 -1.96 10.25
C LEU A 18 -14.25 -1.88 8.91
N LEU A 19 -14.48 -0.81 8.14
CA LEU A 19 -13.86 -0.59 6.83
C LEU A 19 -12.59 0.27 6.91
N THR A 20 -12.14 0.62 8.12
CA THR A 20 -10.92 1.41 8.34
C THR A 20 -9.72 0.53 8.64
N HIS A 21 -8.51 1.03 8.37
CA HIS A 21 -7.25 0.34 8.66
C HIS A 21 -6.61 0.84 9.97
N GLN A 22 -7.36 1.59 10.78
CA GLN A 22 -6.88 2.16 12.03
C GLN A 22 -6.51 1.08 13.06
N ASP A 23 -7.17 -0.09 13.02
CA ASP A 23 -6.88 -1.20 13.94
C ASP A 23 -5.65 -2.03 13.52
N THR A 24 -5.41 -2.18 12.21
CA THR A 24 -4.39 -3.10 11.67
C THR A 24 -2.98 -2.52 11.58
N ARG A 25 -2.77 -1.26 12.00
CA ARG A 25 -1.51 -0.47 12.03
C ARG A 25 -0.73 -0.32 10.72
N GLN A 26 -0.72 -1.30 9.82
CA GLN A 26 0.13 -1.34 8.62
C GLN A 26 -0.10 -0.15 7.69
N CYS A 27 -1.35 0.21 7.43
CA CYS A 27 -1.71 1.35 6.57
C CYS A 27 -2.31 2.53 7.36
N ALA A 28 -2.38 2.43 8.70
CA ALA A 28 -3.07 3.39 9.56
C ALA A 28 -2.46 4.79 9.45
N GLU A 29 -1.12 4.91 9.40
CA GLU A 29 -0.46 6.21 9.30
C GLU A 29 -0.75 6.90 7.95
N MET A 30 -0.76 6.13 6.86
CA MET A 30 -1.09 6.63 5.52
C MET A 30 -2.57 7.03 5.43
N GLU A 31 -3.46 6.24 6.04
CA GLU A 31 -4.88 6.55 6.17
C GLU A 31 -5.09 7.89 6.90
N MET A 32 -4.43 8.08 8.05
CA MET A 32 -4.54 9.32 8.81
C MET A 32 -4.00 10.54 8.05
N LYS A 33 -2.90 10.41 7.30
CA LYS A 33 -2.39 11.49 6.45
C LYS A 33 -3.39 11.86 5.35
N ALA A 34 -4.00 10.87 4.70
CA ALA A 34 -5.00 11.09 3.67
C ALA A 34 -6.27 11.77 4.23
N ILE A 35 -6.76 11.31 5.39
CA ILE A 35 -7.93 11.90 6.07
C ILE A 35 -7.65 13.35 6.47
N ASN A 36 -6.52 13.63 7.13
CA ASN A 36 -6.16 14.99 7.54
C ASN A 36 -6.10 15.96 6.34
N CYS A 37 -5.63 15.49 5.19
CA CYS A 37 -5.64 16.30 3.96
C CYS A 37 -7.07 16.57 3.47
N LEU A 38 -7.93 15.55 3.47
CA LEU A 38 -9.34 15.70 3.07
C LEU A 38 -10.12 16.61 4.03
N GLU A 39 -9.83 16.56 5.32
CA GLU A 39 -10.41 17.46 6.32
C GLU A 39 -10.00 18.93 6.08
N ALA A 40 -8.74 19.17 5.70
CA ALA A 40 -8.24 20.52 5.42
C ALA A 40 -8.82 21.14 4.13
N TYR A 41 -8.96 20.36 3.05
CA TYR A 41 -9.36 20.86 1.73
C TYR A 41 -10.81 20.57 1.33
N GLY A 42 -11.51 19.73 2.09
CA GLY A 42 -12.84 19.22 1.77
C GLY A 42 -12.85 18.21 0.63
N ASN A 43 -13.94 17.44 0.51
CA ASN A 43 -14.02 16.29 -0.40
C ASN A 43 -13.86 16.65 -1.89
N VAL A 44 -14.42 17.79 -2.33
CA VAL A 44 -14.47 18.14 -3.76
C VAL A 44 -13.09 18.54 -4.30
N ARG A 45 -12.34 19.37 -3.55
CA ARG A 45 -11.00 19.83 -3.96
C ARG A 45 -9.90 18.86 -3.50
N GLY A 46 -10.09 18.24 -2.34
CA GLY A 46 -9.15 17.28 -1.77
C GLY A 46 -8.98 16.05 -2.66
N VAL A 47 -10.06 15.39 -3.06
CA VAL A 47 -9.99 14.16 -3.86
C VAL A 47 -9.41 14.40 -5.26
N ASN A 48 -9.72 15.55 -5.88
CA ASN A 48 -9.39 15.78 -7.29
C ASN A 48 -8.03 16.43 -7.52
N GLU A 49 -7.53 17.25 -6.58
CA GLU A 49 -6.36 18.09 -6.85
C GLU A 49 -5.29 18.08 -5.74
N LYS A 50 -5.70 18.09 -4.46
CA LYS A 50 -4.76 18.35 -3.35
C LYS A 50 -4.26 17.11 -2.63
N CYS A 51 -5.10 16.08 -2.51
CA CYS A 51 -4.84 14.88 -1.72
C CYS A 51 -4.69 13.63 -2.58
N THR A 52 -4.59 13.77 -3.92
CA THR A 52 -4.57 12.65 -4.86
C THR A 52 -3.43 11.68 -4.59
N ASP A 53 -2.26 12.20 -4.25
CA ASP A 53 -1.05 11.37 -4.08
C ASP A 53 -1.13 10.58 -2.77
N LEU A 54 -1.53 11.23 -1.68
CA LEU A 54 -1.78 10.57 -0.40
C LEU A 54 -2.86 9.49 -0.49
N LEU A 55 -3.92 9.75 -1.27
CA LEU A 55 -4.99 8.77 -1.50
C LEU A 55 -4.49 7.59 -2.33
N LYS A 56 -3.70 7.83 -3.38
CA LYS A 56 -3.10 6.77 -4.20
C LYS A 56 -2.17 5.90 -3.37
N ASP A 57 -1.36 6.49 -2.49
CA ASP A 57 -0.44 5.76 -1.61
C ASP A 57 -1.19 4.89 -0.60
N TYR A 58 -2.26 5.42 0.01
CA TYR A 58 -3.11 4.62 0.90
C TYR A 58 -3.81 3.47 0.16
N ILE A 59 -4.32 3.71 -1.05
CA ILE A 59 -4.93 2.66 -1.89
C ILE A 59 -3.87 1.62 -2.30
N GLU A 60 -2.65 2.04 -2.59
CA GLU A 60 -1.54 1.15 -2.91
C GLU A 60 -1.18 0.28 -1.70
N CYS A 61 -1.08 0.85 -0.50
CA CYS A 61 -0.82 0.12 0.73
C CYS A 61 -1.84 -1.01 0.97
N PHE A 62 -3.14 -0.72 0.76
CA PHE A 62 -4.21 -1.71 0.91
C PHE A 62 -4.20 -2.77 -0.21
N SER A 63 -3.97 -2.36 -1.46
CA SER A 63 -4.09 -3.26 -2.62
C SER A 63 -2.80 -4.02 -2.96
N ILE A 64 -1.64 -3.52 -2.53
CA ILE A 64 -0.28 -4.03 -2.78
C ILE A 64 -0.03 -4.22 -4.29
N LYS A 65 -0.74 -3.47 -5.14
CA LYS A 65 -0.76 -3.71 -6.58
C LYS A 65 0.58 -3.34 -7.23
N ASN A 66 1.10 -2.16 -6.91
CA ASN A 66 2.33 -1.65 -7.51
C ASN A 66 3.54 -2.39 -6.95
N GLN A 67 3.58 -2.62 -5.64
CA GLN A 67 4.61 -3.44 -5.01
C GLN A 67 4.69 -4.85 -5.62
N ARG A 68 3.54 -5.50 -5.83
CA ARG A 68 3.49 -6.83 -6.45
C ARG A 68 3.99 -6.81 -7.89
N ALA A 69 3.52 -5.88 -8.71
CA ALA A 69 3.97 -5.74 -10.10
C ALA A 69 5.49 -5.52 -10.16
N ARG A 70 6.03 -4.65 -9.31
CA ARG A 70 7.48 -4.43 -9.22
C ARG A 70 8.24 -5.71 -8.84
N PHE A 71 7.73 -6.47 -7.87
CA PHE A 71 8.34 -7.74 -7.47
C PHE A 71 8.34 -8.76 -8.61
N GLU A 72 7.24 -8.88 -9.34
CA GLU A 72 7.12 -9.78 -10.49
C GLU A 72 8.10 -9.44 -11.59
N GLU A 73 8.25 -8.15 -11.95
CA GLU A 73 9.23 -7.72 -12.95
C GLU A 73 10.67 -8.01 -12.52
N MET A 74 11.03 -7.69 -11.27
CA MET A 74 12.35 -8.02 -10.72
C MET A 74 12.63 -9.52 -10.72
N ARG A 75 11.61 -10.34 -10.44
CA ARG A 75 11.69 -11.80 -10.44
C ARG A 75 11.86 -12.33 -11.87
N ASN A 76 11.08 -11.83 -12.83
CA ASN A 76 11.13 -12.25 -14.22
C ASN A 76 12.49 -11.95 -14.84
N GLU A 77 13.02 -10.75 -14.61
CA GLU A 77 14.33 -10.34 -15.10
C GLU A 77 15.46 -11.19 -14.52
N ARG A 78 15.39 -11.50 -13.21
CA ARG A 78 16.33 -12.41 -12.55
C ARG A 78 16.34 -13.80 -13.20
N PHE A 79 15.17 -14.36 -13.48
CA PHE A 79 15.08 -15.66 -14.16
C PHE A 79 15.52 -15.60 -15.62
N ARG A 80 15.31 -14.47 -16.32
CA ARG A 80 15.84 -14.24 -17.66
C ARG A 80 17.37 -14.34 -17.68
N GLN A 81 18.04 -13.65 -16.76
CA GLN A 81 19.51 -13.68 -16.62
C GLN A 81 20.03 -15.09 -16.31
N TYR A 82 19.36 -15.80 -15.40
CA TYR A 82 19.71 -17.19 -15.07
C TYR A 82 19.58 -18.14 -16.27
N ARG A 83 18.48 -18.05 -17.04
CA ARG A 83 18.26 -18.85 -18.25
C ARG A 83 19.30 -18.57 -19.34
N LYS A 84 19.73 -17.31 -19.45
CA LYS A 84 20.81 -16.88 -20.37
C LYS A 84 22.22 -17.23 -19.89
N ARG A 85 22.36 -17.81 -18.69
CA ARG A 85 23.65 -18.11 -18.03
C ARG A 85 24.51 -16.87 -17.77
N GLU A 86 23.91 -15.67 -17.77
CA GLU A 86 24.57 -14.42 -17.35
C GLU A 86 24.79 -14.40 -15.82
N ARG A 87 24.01 -15.21 -15.08
CA ARG A 87 24.02 -15.29 -13.62
C ARG A 87 24.17 -16.74 -13.18
N SER A 88 25.01 -17.01 -12.18
CA SER A 88 25.20 -18.36 -11.64
C SER A 88 24.04 -18.79 -10.73
N LYS A 89 23.88 -20.11 -10.53
CA LYS A 89 22.83 -20.65 -9.62
C LYS A 89 23.01 -20.18 -8.18
N LYS A 90 24.27 -19.96 -7.74
CA LYS A 90 24.59 -19.49 -6.39
C LYS A 90 24.17 -18.03 -6.17
N GLU A 91 24.22 -17.22 -7.21
CA GLU A 91 23.85 -15.79 -7.17
C GLU A 91 22.38 -15.52 -7.54
N LEU A 92 21.57 -16.57 -7.70
CA LEU A 92 20.17 -16.43 -8.10
C LEU A 92 19.36 -15.62 -7.08
N TYR A 93 19.66 -15.81 -5.80
CA TYR A 93 19.13 -15.00 -4.70
C TYR A 93 20.30 -14.36 -3.95
N ALA A 94 20.05 -13.19 -3.37
CA ALA A 94 21.00 -12.63 -2.42
C ALA A 94 21.16 -13.59 -1.24
N GLU A 95 22.35 -13.61 -0.64
CA GLU A 95 22.55 -14.34 0.61
C GLU A 95 21.54 -13.85 1.64
N GLY A 96 20.89 -14.80 2.32
CA GLY A 96 19.95 -14.48 3.38
C GLY A 96 20.66 -13.69 4.48
N PRO A 97 19.93 -12.87 5.24
CA PRO A 97 20.50 -12.26 6.44
C PRO A 97 21.01 -13.36 7.38
N ARG A 98 22.01 -13.05 8.20
CA ARG A 98 22.55 -14.04 9.15
C ARG A 98 21.44 -14.47 10.13
N VAL A 99 21.53 -15.71 10.62
CA VAL A 99 20.51 -16.31 11.50
C VAL A 99 20.30 -15.49 12.79
N ASP A 100 21.32 -14.76 13.23
CA ASP A 100 21.35 -13.88 14.41
C ASP A 100 20.91 -12.43 14.13
N SER A 101 20.49 -12.07 12.91
CA SER A 101 20.20 -10.68 12.55
C SER A 101 18.84 -10.15 13.04
N PHE A 102 18.07 -10.94 13.79
CA PHE A 102 16.82 -10.48 14.39
C PHE A 102 17.16 -9.67 15.65
N GLN A 103 17.23 -8.35 15.50
CA GLN A 103 17.28 -7.41 16.63
C GLN A 103 16.05 -6.52 16.62
#